data_AF-A0A561UGR7-F1
#
_entry.id   AF-A0A561UGR7-F1
#
_cell.length_a   1.000
_cell.length_b   1.000
_cell.length_c   1.000
_cell.angle_alpha   90.00
_cell.angle_beta   90.00
_cell.angle_gamma   90.00
#
_symmetry.space_group_name_H-M   'P 1'
#
loop_
_entity.id
_entity.type
_entity.pdbx_description
1 polymer ?
#
loop_
_entity_poly.entity_id
_entity_poly.type
_entity_poly.pdbx_seq_one_letter_code
_entity_poly.pdbx_strand_id
1 'polypeptide(L)'
;MTSRSRWWVAPTVSTVITMPPLTLGTLITMFVGFAYDSCAPDGCPGTDLHVTVGLWCLLGTLPLLAGAWLAAARWRSAWHAVLCALAPALATLSVVSYLTLPPGQ
;
A
#
# COMPACT_ATOMS: atom_id res chain seq x y z
N MET A 1 16.25 18.05 -26.01
CA MET A 1 15.29 16.97 -26.35
C MET A 1 15.43 15.69 -25.50
N THR A 2 16.31 15.63 -24.49
CA THR A 2 16.62 14.42 -23.71
C THR A 2 15.62 14.02 -22.62
N SER A 3 14.65 14.87 -22.26
CA SER A 3 13.71 14.60 -21.15
C SER A 3 12.70 13.47 -21.42
N ARG A 4 12.36 13.17 -22.69
CA ARG A 4 11.43 12.07 -23.01
C ARG A 4 12.00 10.67 -22.83
N SER A 5 13.32 10.49 -22.72
CA SER A 5 13.92 9.15 -22.61
C SER A 5 13.84 8.56 -21.20
N ARG A 6 13.36 9.30 -20.18
CA ARG A 6 13.41 8.84 -18.78
C ARG A 6 12.05 8.87 -18.08
N TRP A 7 10.96 8.93 -18.84
CA TRP A 7 9.60 9.02 -18.27
C TRP A 7 9.23 7.80 -17.41
N TRP A 8 9.82 6.63 -17.70
CA TRP A 8 9.60 5.39 -16.96
C TRP A 8 10.33 5.35 -15.60
N VAL A 9 11.36 6.16 -15.39
CA VAL A 9 12.20 6.05 -14.18
C VAL A 9 11.39 6.38 -12.91
N ALA A 10 10.60 7.46 -12.94
CA ALA A 10 9.78 7.87 -11.81
C ALA A 10 8.72 6.82 -11.38
N PRO A 11 7.87 6.28 -12.28
CA PRO A 11 6.91 5.25 -11.91
C PRO A 11 7.60 3.92 -11.53
N THR A 12 8.74 3.57 -12.14
CA THR A 12 9.52 2.39 -11.72
C THR A 12 10.07 2.54 -10.31
N VAL A 13 10.69 3.67 -9.98
CA VAL A 13 11.20 3.94 -8.62
C VAL A 13 10.05 3.95 -7.61
N SER A 14 8.93 4.60 -7.93
CA SER A 14 7.73 4.58 -7.10
C SER A 14 7.23 3.16 -6.85
N THR A 15 7.20 2.31 -7.88
CA THR A 15 6.77 0.90 -7.78
C THR A 15 7.73 0.09 -6.91
N VAL A 16 9.05 0.26 -7.09
CA VAL A 16 10.07 -0.42 -6.28
C VAL A 16 9.99 -0.01 -4.81
N ILE A 17 9.60 1.23 -4.51
CA ILE A 17 9.42 1.69 -3.12
C ILE A 17 8.08 1.21 -2.54
N THR A 18 7.01 1.12 -3.33
CA THR A 18 5.67 0.71 -2.86
C THR A 18 5.49 -0.80 -2.73
N MET A 19 6.12 -1.58 -3.60
CA MET A 19 5.95 -3.04 -3.62
C MET A 19 6.41 -3.70 -2.31
N PRO A 20 7.61 -3.42 -1.76
CA PRO A 20 8.05 -4.03 -0.51
C PRO A 20 7.10 -3.80 0.69
N PRO A 21 6.64 -2.57 1.00
CA PRO A 21 5.68 -2.37 2.08
C PRO A 21 4.30 -2.95 1.78
N LEU A 22 3.85 -2.99 0.51
CA LEU A 22 2.61 -3.68 0.14
C LEU A 22 2.72 -5.20 0.35
N THR A 23 3.82 -5.81 -0.09
CA THR A 23 4.10 -7.23 0.11
C THR A 23 4.22 -7.53 1.61
N LEU A 24 4.95 -6.70 2.36
CA LEU A 24 5.06 -6.84 3.81
C LEU A 24 3.70 -6.71 4.48
N GLY A 25 2.89 -5.71 4.13
CA GLY A 25 1.52 -5.55 4.63
C GLY A 25 0.65 -6.77 4.33
N THR A 26 0.76 -7.34 3.14
CA THR A 26 0.03 -8.56 2.74
C THR A 26 0.50 -9.79 3.52
N LEU A 27 1.81 -9.91 3.76
CA LEU A 27 2.36 -10.98 4.60
C LEU A 27 1.91 -10.80 6.05
N ILE A 28 1.92 -9.57 6.57
CA ILE A 28 1.43 -9.26 7.91
C ILE A 28 -0.05 -9.64 8.04
N THR A 29 -0.90 -9.26 7.08
CA THR A 29 -2.33 -9.64 7.14
C THR A 29 -2.55 -11.15 7.02
N MET A 30 -1.75 -11.84 6.20
CA MET A 30 -1.85 -13.30 6.06
C MET A 30 -1.32 -14.07 7.28
N PHE A 31 -0.30 -13.57 7.98
CA PHE A 31 0.42 -14.33 9.00
C PHE A 31 0.23 -13.83 10.44
N VAL A 32 -0.04 -12.54 10.67
CA VAL A 32 -0.13 -11.96 12.03
C VAL A 32 -1.52 -12.12 12.64
N GLY A 33 -2.59 -12.05 11.84
CA GLY A 33 -3.97 -12.22 12.34
C GLY A 33 -4.27 -13.60 12.93
N PHE A 34 -3.47 -14.62 12.60
CA PHE A 34 -3.68 -15.98 13.12
C PHE A 34 -2.95 -16.27 14.44
N ALA A 35 -2.01 -15.41 14.85
CA ALA A 35 -1.06 -15.78 15.90
C ALA A 35 -1.42 -15.25 17.30
N TYR A 36 -2.32 -14.26 17.44
CA TYR A 36 -2.45 -13.49 18.69
C TYR A 36 -3.86 -13.28 19.26
N ASP A 37 -4.94 -13.52 18.51
CA ASP A 37 -6.29 -13.29 19.05
C ASP A 37 -6.89 -14.55 19.70
N SER A 38 -7.44 -14.38 20.90
CA SER A 38 -8.29 -15.39 21.55
C SER A 38 -9.67 -15.32 20.92
N CYS A 39 -9.99 -16.21 19.98
CA CYS A 39 -11.30 -16.15 19.31
C CYS A 39 -12.44 -16.60 20.23
N ALA A 40 -13.51 -15.79 20.27
CA ALA A 40 -14.83 -16.24 20.70
C ALA A 40 -15.44 -17.15 19.60
N PRO A 41 -16.46 -17.98 19.90
CA PRO A 41 -17.13 -18.80 18.89
C PRO A 41 -17.71 -17.98 17.72
N ASP A 42 -17.95 -16.69 17.93
CA ASP A 42 -18.53 -15.77 16.95
C ASP A 42 -17.48 -15.09 16.05
N GLY A 43 -16.19 -15.34 16.28
CA GLY A 43 -15.08 -14.80 15.48
C GLY A 43 -14.05 -14.02 16.30
N CYS A 44 -13.14 -13.37 15.58
CA CYS A 44 -12.03 -12.60 16.11
C CYS A 44 -12.14 -11.14 15.60
N PRO A 45 -12.82 -10.24 16.34
CA PRO A 45 -13.17 -8.91 15.84
C PRO A 45 -11.95 -8.03 15.52
N GLY A 46 -10.84 -8.21 16.24
CA GLY A 46 -9.58 -7.52 15.97
C GLY A 46 -8.98 -7.94 14.62
N THR A 47 -8.88 -9.26 14.41
CA THR A 47 -8.42 -9.85 13.15
C THR A 47 -9.31 -9.45 11.96
N ASP A 48 -10.64 -9.46 12.11
CA ASP A 48 -11.56 -9.07 11.02
C ASP A 48 -11.40 -7.60 10.60
N LEU A 49 -11.24 -6.70 11.59
CA LEU A 49 -10.97 -5.28 11.32
C LEU A 49 -9.63 -5.12 10.59
N HIS A 50 -8.59 -5.81 11.03
CA HIS A 50 -7.26 -5.78 10.43
C HIS A 50 -7.27 -6.29 8.99
N VAL A 51 -7.92 -7.41 8.71
CA VAL A 51 -8.05 -7.94 7.34
C VAL A 51 -8.80 -6.94 6.45
N THR A 52 -9.88 -6.36 6.96
CA THR A 52 -10.70 -5.40 6.20
C THR A 52 -9.92 -4.13 5.85
N VAL A 53 -9.24 -3.51 6.83
CA VAL A 53 -8.42 -2.31 6.61
C VAL A 53 -7.27 -2.58 5.63
N GLY A 54 -6.59 -3.73 5.77
CA GLY A 54 -5.51 -4.13 4.88
C GLY A 54 -5.96 -4.31 3.46
N LEU A 55 -7.11 -4.96 3.27
CA LEU A 55 -7.71 -5.16 1.96
C LEU A 55 -8.08 -3.82 1.31
N TRP A 56 -8.67 -2.89 2.05
CA TRP A 56 -8.97 -1.54 1.56
C TRP A 56 -7.71 -0.76 1.16
N CYS A 57 -6.66 -0.81 1.98
CA CYS A 57 -5.38 -0.18 1.63
C CYS A 57 -4.75 -0.81 0.38
N LEU A 58 -4.77 -2.14 0.25
CA LEU A 58 -4.26 -2.84 -0.93
C LEU A 58 -5.04 -2.44 -2.19
N LEU A 59 -6.37 -2.46 -2.11
CA LEU A 59 -7.26 -2.07 -3.21
C LEU A 59 -7.12 -0.59 -3.58
N GLY A 60 -6.79 0.30 -2.64
CA GLY A 60 -6.52 1.71 -2.91
C GLY A 60 -5.15 1.96 -3.55
N THR A 61 -4.15 1.10 -3.29
CA THR A 61 -2.79 1.30 -3.78
C THR A 61 -2.64 0.90 -5.25
N LEU A 62 -3.37 -0.13 -5.71
CA LEU A 62 -3.39 -0.57 -7.10
C LEU A 62 -3.84 0.52 -8.11
N PRO A 63 -4.97 1.23 -7.93
CA PRO A 63 -5.39 2.30 -8.83
C PRO A 63 -4.46 3.52 -8.76
N LEU A 64 -3.83 3.80 -7.62
CA LEU A 64 -2.81 4.84 -7.53
C LEU A 64 -1.54 4.49 -8.31
N LEU A 65 -1.11 3.23 -8.25
CA LEU A 65 0.02 2.72 -9.03
C LEU A 65 -0.31 2.76 -10.54
N ALA A 66 -1.48 2.26 -10.94
CA ALA A 66 -1.93 2.30 -12.32
C ALA A 66 -2.09 3.74 -12.82
N GLY A 67 -2.62 4.64 -11.98
CA GLY A 67 -2.73 6.06 -12.23
C GLY A 67 -1.38 6.74 -12.43
N ALA A 68 -0.36 6.38 -11.63
CA ALA A 68 1.00 6.90 -11.77
C ALA A 68 1.62 6.51 -13.13
N TRP A 69 1.43 5.27 -13.57
CA TRP A 69 1.89 4.80 -14.89
C TRP A 69 1.16 5.50 -16.04
N LEU A 70 -0.16 5.67 -15.96
CA LEU A 70 -0.96 6.39 -16.94
C LEU A 70 -0.60 7.88 -17.01
N ALA A 71 -0.41 8.51 -15.86
CA ALA A 71 0.04 9.89 -15.76
C ALA A 71 1.44 10.05 -16.35
N ALA A 72 2.35 9.09 -16.13
CA ALA A 72 3.69 9.10 -16.72
C ALA A 72 3.72 9.00 -18.22
N ALA A 73 2.87 8.15 -18.78
CA ALA A 73 2.79 7.92 -20.21
C ALA A 73 2.17 9.10 -20.96
N ARG A 74 1.17 9.78 -20.36
CA ARG A 74 0.37 10.79 -21.06
C ARG A 74 0.66 12.23 -20.62
N TRP A 75 0.93 12.52 -19.35
CA TRP A 75 0.84 13.89 -18.79
C TRP A 75 2.15 14.35 -18.13
N ARG A 76 2.61 15.57 -18.44
CA ARG A 76 3.82 16.20 -17.84
C ARG A 76 3.55 16.94 -16.51
N SER A 77 2.37 16.78 -15.93
CA SER A 77 1.83 17.68 -14.92
C SER A 77 2.26 17.33 -13.48
N ALA A 78 2.16 18.32 -12.58
CA ALA A 78 2.40 18.23 -11.14
C ALA A 78 1.69 17.03 -10.47
N TRP A 79 0.58 16.56 -11.05
CA TRP A 79 -0.13 15.32 -10.65
C TRP A 79 0.76 14.07 -10.61
N HIS A 80 1.75 13.99 -11.48
CA HIS A 80 2.66 12.85 -11.53
C HIS A 80 3.56 12.81 -10.29
N ALA A 81 4.05 13.97 -9.84
CA ALA A 81 4.81 14.07 -8.59
C ALA A 81 3.93 13.74 -7.37
N VAL A 82 2.68 14.21 -7.37
CA VAL A 82 1.71 13.90 -6.30
C VAL A 82 1.44 12.40 -6.22
N LEU A 83 1.18 11.73 -7.35
CA LEU A 83 0.92 10.29 -7.38
C LEU A 83 2.14 9.45 -6.97
N CYS A 84 3.34 9.83 -7.43
CA CYS A 84 4.59 9.16 -7.04
C CYS A 84 4.94 9.33 -5.56
N ALA A 85 4.47 10.38 -4.88
CA ALA A 85 4.65 10.57 -3.44
C ALA A 85 3.52 9.93 -2.62
N LEU A 86 2.27 10.01 -3.09
CA LEU A 86 1.12 9.46 -2.39
C LEU A 86 1.16 7.93 -2.32
N ALA A 87 1.54 7.26 -3.40
CA ALA A 87 1.58 5.81 -3.44
C ALA A 87 2.51 5.20 -2.36
N PRO A 88 3.79 5.61 -2.23
CA PRO A 88 4.65 5.11 -1.16
C PRO A 88 4.24 5.61 0.22
N ALA A 89 3.66 6.81 0.34
CA ALA A 89 3.13 7.30 1.61
C ALA A 89 1.99 6.40 2.12
N LEU A 90 1.01 6.07 1.28
CA LEU A 90 -0.11 5.19 1.62
C LEU A 90 0.34 3.76 1.94
N ALA A 91 1.28 3.21 1.17
CA ALA A 91 1.85 1.89 1.45
C ALA A 91 2.63 1.86 2.78
N THR A 92 3.33 2.96 3.12
CA THR A 92 4.01 3.08 4.41
C THR A 92 3.01 3.23 5.55
N LEU A 93 1.96 4.03 5.34
CA LEU A 93 0.94 4.30 6.34
C LEU A 93 0.14 3.04 6.70
N SER A 94 -0.09 2.14 5.74
CA SER A 94 -0.70 0.84 6.03
C SER A 94 0.20 -0.02 6.91
N VAL A 95 1.51 -0.09 6.64
CA VAL A 95 2.45 -0.84 7.49
C VAL A 95 2.54 -0.23 8.89
N VAL A 96 2.62 1.10 8.98
CA VAL A 96 2.69 1.80 10.28
C VAL A 96 1.42 1.57 11.09
N SER A 97 0.23 1.62 10.49
CA SER A 97 -1.00 1.36 11.23
C SER A 97 -1.01 -0.04 11.85
N TYR A 98 -0.51 -1.05 11.13
CA TYR A 98 -0.31 -2.40 11.69
C TYR A 98 0.69 -2.46 12.84
N LEU A 99 1.79 -1.71 12.77
CA LEU A 99 2.82 -1.72 13.82
C LEU A 99 2.39 -0.95 15.08
N THR A 100 1.48 0.02 14.95
CA THR A 100 1.03 0.88 16.06
C THR A 100 -0.24 0.41 16.74
N LEU A 101 -1.01 -0.49 16.12
CA LEU A 101 -2.20 -1.06 16.74
C LEU A 101 -1.76 -2.14 17.74
N PRO A 102 -2.07 -1.98 19.05
CA PRO A 102 -1.70 -2.98 20.04
C PRO A 102 -2.42 -4.31 19.72
N PRO A 103 -1.71 -5.45 19.73
CA PRO A 103 -2.35 -6.75 19.58
C PRO A 103 -3.25 -7.01 20.80
N GLY A 104 -4.51 -7.35 20.56
CA GLY A 104 -5.45 -7.88 21.55
C GLY A 104 -5.74 -6.98 22.76
N GLN A 105 -6.90 -6.32 22.76
CA GLN A 105 -7.70 -6.17 23.98
C GLN A 105 -9.01 -6.91 23.80
#